data_AF-A0A1I7T3R3-F1
#
_entry.id   AF-A0A1I7T3R3-F1
#
_cell.length_a   1.000
_cell.length_b   1.000
_cell.length_c   1.000
_cell.angle_alpha   90.00
_cell.angle_beta   90.00
_cell.angle_gamma   90.00
#
_symmetry.space_group_name_H-M   'P 1'
#
loop_
_entity.id
_entity.type
_entity.pdbx_description
1 polymer ?
#
loop_
_entity_poly.entity_id
_entity_poly.type
_entity_poly.pdbx_seq_one_letter_code
_entity_poly.pdbx_strand_id
1 'polypeptide(L)'
;MKWLLAILLIAGVAVAMRKQGVAVKGVLKCGTAFANNTKVRIVDIDTGPDPDDTLDEKRTGEDGAFALTGSTHELTSIDPVLYIWHECRDEQTPCSRKIKFVIPKKYIHGGVPSDDQWVDIGVLNLEGSFDNEGRECVKD
;
A
#
# COMPACT_ATOMS: atom_id res chain seq x y z
N MET A 1 -22.99 -31.13 -22.49
CA MET A 1 -22.13 -31.49 -21.33
C MET A 1 -20.85 -30.66 -21.25
N LYS A 2 -19.98 -30.61 -22.28
CA LYS A 2 -18.74 -29.80 -22.24
C LYS A 2 -18.94 -28.31 -21.92
N TRP A 3 -19.93 -27.67 -22.56
CA TRP A 3 -20.26 -26.25 -22.32
C TRP A 3 -20.83 -26.00 -20.91
N LEU A 4 -21.64 -26.92 -20.39
CA LEU A 4 -22.17 -26.84 -19.03
C LEU A 4 -21.05 -26.97 -17.98
N LEU A 5 -20.10 -27.88 -18.21
CA LEU A 5 -18.91 -28.01 -17.35
C LEU A 5 -18.06 -26.74 -17.39
N ALA A 6 -17.84 -26.14 -18.57
CA ALA A 6 -17.11 -24.89 -18.70
C ALA A 6 -17.80 -23.72 -17.99
N ILE A 7 -19.13 -23.58 -18.13
CA ILE A 7 -19.93 -22.55 -17.45
C ILE A 7 -19.86 -22.72 -15.93
N LEU A 8 -19.99 -23.96 -15.42
CA LEU A 8 -19.87 -24.24 -14.00
C LEU A 8 -18.48 -23.92 -13.46
N LEU A 9 -17.43 -24.19 -14.25
CA LEU A 9 -16.05 -23.89 -13.86
C LEU A 9 -15.80 -22.38 -13.79
N ILE A 10 -16.25 -21.62 -14.79
CA ILE A 10 -16.15 -20.15 -14.81
C ILE A 10 -16.95 -19.53 -13.66
N ALA A 11 -18.17 -20.00 -13.41
CA ALA A 11 -18.98 -19.54 -12.29
C ALA A 11 -18.31 -19.83 -10.94
N GLY A 12 -17.67 -21.00 -10.79
CA GLY A 12 -16.93 -21.36 -9.59
C GLY A 12 -15.74 -20.42 -9.32
N VAL A 13 -14.98 -20.06 -10.36
CA VAL A 13 -13.88 -19.10 -10.24
C VAL A 13 -14.39 -17.70 -9.88
N ALA A 14 -15.45 -17.23 -10.52
CA ALA A 14 -16.02 -15.92 -10.23
C ALA A 14 -16.50 -15.78 -8.78
N VAL A 15 -17.06 -16.85 -8.20
CA VAL A 15 -17.48 -16.89 -6.79
C VAL A 15 -16.28 -16.99 -5.83
N ALA A 16 -15.15 -17.55 -6.28
CA ALA A 16 -13.94 -17.69 -5.48
C ALA A 16 -13.11 -16.40 -5.36
N MET A 17 -13.35 -15.40 -6.22
CA MET A 17 -12.72 -14.07 -6.15
C MET A 17 -13.16 -13.35 -4.88
N ARG A 18 -12.24 -13.16 -3.93
CA ARG A 18 -12.55 -12.55 -2.64
C ARG A 18 -12.08 -11.11 -2.64
N LYS A 19 -12.95 -10.21 -2.19
CA LYS A 19 -12.53 -8.85 -1.87
C LYS A 19 -11.55 -8.90 -0.70
N GLN A 20 -10.40 -8.28 -0.86
CA GLN A 20 -9.35 -8.21 0.15
C GLN A 20 -8.75 -6.81 0.13
N GLY A 21 -8.46 -6.26 1.30
CA GLY A 21 -7.91 -4.92 1.43
C GLY A 21 -7.15 -4.74 2.72
N VAL A 22 -6.46 -3.60 2.83
CA VAL A 22 -5.72 -3.18 4.02
C VAL A 22 -5.93 -1.70 4.26
N ALA A 23 -5.81 -1.30 5.54
CA ALA A 23 -5.88 0.08 5.97
C ALA A 23 -4.64 0.44 6.79
N VAL A 24 -3.99 1.55 6.44
CA VAL A 24 -2.78 2.03 7.10
C VAL A 24 -2.86 3.53 7.35
N LYS A 25 -2.38 3.96 8.52
CA LYS A 25 -2.33 5.37 8.92
C LYS A 25 -1.06 5.67 9.70
N GLY A 26 -0.71 6.95 9.76
CA GLY A 26 0.41 7.43 10.54
C GLY A 26 0.68 8.91 10.31
N VAL A 27 1.78 9.40 10.87
CA VAL A 27 2.27 10.77 10.71
C VAL A 27 3.73 10.74 10.27
N LEU A 28 4.05 11.47 9.21
CA LEU A 28 5.41 11.58 8.69
C LEU A 28 6.04 12.92 9.12
N LYS A 29 7.31 12.86 9.54
CA LYS A 29 8.11 14.03 9.91
C LYS A 29 9.40 14.09 9.10
N CYS A 30 9.94 15.30 8.96
CA CYS A 30 11.29 15.54 8.47
C CYS A 30 12.03 16.37 9.52
N GLY A 31 12.83 15.71 10.37
CA GLY A 31 13.43 16.33 11.54
C GLY A 31 12.35 16.79 12.53
N THR A 32 12.30 18.09 12.82
CA THR A 32 11.31 18.66 13.73
C THR A 32 9.99 19.02 13.05
N ALA A 33 9.98 19.20 11.73
CA ALA A 33 8.81 19.59 10.95
C ALA A 33 7.96 18.38 10.52
N PHE A 34 6.69 18.63 10.19
CA PHE A 34 5.85 17.65 9.53
C PHE A 34 6.27 17.51 8.06
N ALA A 35 6.30 16.27 7.57
CA ALA A 35 6.55 15.99 6.16
C ALA A 35 5.22 16.09 5.42
N ASN A 36 4.86 17.29 4.98
CA ASN A 36 3.65 17.53 4.21
C ASN A 36 3.84 17.12 2.73
N ASN A 37 2.73 16.91 2.03
CA ASN A 37 2.72 16.61 0.60
C ASN A 37 3.60 15.39 0.20
N THR A 38 3.86 14.47 1.14
CA THR A 38 4.69 13.27 0.93
C THR A 38 3.82 12.16 0.33
N LYS A 39 4.26 11.53 -0.76
CA LYS A 39 3.46 10.52 -1.48
C LYS A 39 3.49 9.19 -0.73
N VAL A 40 2.31 8.62 -0.51
CA VAL A 40 2.10 7.33 0.15
C VAL A 40 1.17 6.47 -0.69
N ARG A 41 1.51 5.19 -0.88
CA ARG A 41 0.73 4.26 -1.73
C ARG A 41 0.71 2.87 -1.13
N ILE A 42 -0.48 2.26 -1.08
CA ILE A 42 -0.61 0.83 -0.85
C ILE A 42 -0.53 0.12 -2.19
N VAL A 43 0.32 -0.88 -2.29
CA VAL A 43 0.46 -1.74 -3.46
C VAL A 43 0.32 -3.19 -3.04
N ASP A 44 -0.41 -3.98 -3.80
CA ASP A 44 -0.34 -5.44 -3.75
C ASP A 44 0.83 -5.91 -4.63
N ILE A 45 1.76 -6.67 -4.06
CA ILE A 45 2.94 -7.14 -4.79
C ILE A 45 2.71 -8.58 -5.22
N ASP A 46 2.49 -8.77 -6.51
CA ASP A 46 2.18 -10.08 -7.05
C ASP A 46 3.43 -10.84 -7.43
N THR A 47 3.46 -12.13 -7.08
CA THR A 47 4.56 -13.04 -7.47
C THR A 47 4.18 -13.93 -8.67
N GLY A 48 3.05 -13.65 -9.31
CA GLY A 48 2.45 -14.43 -10.40
C GLY A 48 2.35 -13.67 -11.74
N PRO A 49 1.41 -14.05 -12.64
CA PRO A 49 1.18 -13.36 -13.91
C PRO A 49 0.43 -12.03 -13.77
N ASP A 50 -0.01 -11.68 -12.56
CA ASP A 50 -0.72 -10.44 -12.26
C ASP A 50 0.30 -9.28 -12.10
N PRO A 51 0.09 -8.11 -12.74
CA PRO A 51 0.86 -6.92 -12.44
C PRO A 51 0.55 -6.35 -11.05
N ASP A 52 1.59 -5.86 -10.37
CA ASP A 52 1.45 -5.16 -9.08
C ASP A 52 0.33 -4.10 -9.10
N ASP A 53 -0.67 -4.29 -8.24
CA ASP A 53 -1.87 -3.47 -8.18
C ASP A 53 -1.74 -2.31 -7.18
N THR A 54 -2.01 -1.09 -7.63
CA THR A 54 -2.15 0.06 -6.72
C THR A 54 -3.52 0.02 -6.05
N LEU A 55 -3.55 -0.15 -4.73
CA LEU A 55 -4.80 -0.27 -3.97
C LEU A 55 -5.37 1.08 -3.51
N ASP A 56 -4.51 1.98 -3.02
CA ASP A 56 -4.86 3.37 -2.65
C ASP A 56 -3.59 4.24 -2.68
N GLU A 57 -3.74 5.52 -2.99
CA GLU A 57 -2.65 6.50 -3.05
C GLU A 57 -3.12 7.87 -2.56
N LYS A 58 -2.32 8.50 -1.71
CA LYS A 58 -2.53 9.88 -1.26
C LYS A 58 -1.22 10.60 -1.02
N ARG A 59 -1.33 11.89 -0.73
CA ARG A 59 -0.25 12.69 -0.15
C ARG A 59 -0.59 13.05 1.29
N THR A 60 0.42 13.15 2.14
CA THR A 60 0.25 13.58 3.54
C THR A 60 -0.30 15.01 3.64
N GLY A 61 -1.10 15.26 4.67
CA GLY A 61 -1.62 16.58 5.01
C GLY A 61 -0.54 17.55 5.53
N GLU A 62 -0.95 18.77 5.87
CA GLU A 62 -0.07 19.80 6.45
C GLU A 62 0.51 19.39 7.82
N ASP A 63 -0.21 18.55 8.55
CA ASP A 63 0.18 17.93 9.81
C ASP A 63 1.01 16.64 9.61
N GLY A 64 1.38 16.32 8.37
CA GLY A 64 2.10 15.09 8.02
C GLY A 64 1.28 13.81 8.16
N ALA A 65 0.00 13.91 8.50
CA ALA A 65 -0.86 12.75 8.69
C ALA A 65 -1.29 12.14 7.34
N PHE A 66 -1.48 10.82 7.33
CA PHE A 66 -2.11 10.11 6.22
C PHE A 66 -2.97 8.96 6.72
N ALA A 67 -3.96 8.59 5.92
CA ALA A 67 -4.77 7.40 6.09
C ALA A 67 -5.16 6.85 4.71
N LEU A 68 -4.75 5.62 4.43
CA LEU A 68 -5.02 4.89 3.20
C LEU A 68 -5.90 3.68 3.50
N THR A 69 -6.84 3.40 2.60
CA THR A 69 -7.70 2.22 2.62
C THR A 69 -7.91 1.74 1.20
N GLY A 70 -7.25 0.66 0.83
CA GLY A 70 -7.30 0.10 -0.52
C GLY A 70 -7.75 -1.35 -0.53
N SER A 71 -8.38 -1.80 -1.61
CA SER A 71 -8.81 -3.19 -1.77
C SER A 71 -8.84 -3.62 -3.22
N THR A 72 -8.54 -4.90 -3.47
CA THR A 72 -8.67 -5.56 -4.76
C THR A 72 -9.55 -6.83 -4.62
N HIS A 73 -9.87 -7.47 -5.74
CA HIS A 73 -10.52 -8.77 -5.78
C HIS A 73 -9.51 -9.80 -6.24
N GLU A 74 -9.14 -10.71 -5.34
CA GLU A 74 -8.07 -11.68 -5.58
C GLU A 74 -8.50 -13.10 -5.25
N LEU A 75 -7.98 -14.07 -6.01
CA LEU A 75 -8.18 -15.50 -5.70
C LEU A 75 -7.38 -15.89 -4.47
N THR A 76 -6.12 -15.43 -4.39
CA THR A 76 -5.19 -15.75 -3.32
C THR A 76 -5.04 -14.59 -2.35
N SER A 77 -4.34 -14.77 -1.23
CA SER A 77 -4.18 -13.70 -0.25
C SER A 77 -3.16 -12.67 -0.71
N ILE A 78 -3.60 -11.41 -0.76
CA ILE A 78 -2.79 -10.25 -1.13
C ILE A 78 -1.46 -10.19 -0.34
N ASP A 79 -0.45 -9.55 -0.92
CA ASP A 79 0.89 -9.28 -0.40
C ASP A 79 1.13 -7.75 -0.28
N PRO A 80 0.39 -7.08 0.64
CA PRO A 80 0.29 -5.64 0.67
C PRO A 80 1.55 -4.97 1.23
N VAL A 81 1.95 -3.87 0.59
CA VAL A 81 3.05 -3.03 1.02
C VAL A 81 2.64 -1.56 0.99
N LEU A 82 3.10 -0.78 1.97
CA LEU A 82 3.06 0.67 1.95
C LEU A 82 4.39 1.18 1.39
N TYR A 83 4.31 1.96 0.33
CA TYR A 83 5.43 2.76 -0.16
C TYR A 83 5.30 4.22 0.29
N ILE A 84 6.42 4.81 0.68
CA ILE A 84 6.54 6.22 1.02
C ILE A 84 7.66 6.80 0.16
N TRP A 85 7.36 7.85 -0.62
CA TRP A 85 8.34 8.59 -1.40
C TRP A 85 8.52 9.99 -0.81
N HIS A 86 9.76 10.34 -0.46
CA HIS A 86 10.06 11.61 0.19
C HIS A 86 11.38 12.21 -0.27
N GLU A 87 11.50 13.53 -0.04
CA GLU A 87 12.68 14.35 -0.35
C GLU A 87 13.33 14.92 0.91
N CYS A 88 12.97 14.43 2.10
CA CYS A 88 13.50 14.95 3.37
C CYS A 88 15.04 14.94 3.37
N ARG A 89 15.64 16.14 3.44
CA ARG A 89 17.09 16.38 3.38
C ARG A 89 17.77 15.89 2.09
N ASP A 90 17.02 15.75 1.01
CA ASP A 90 17.48 15.14 -0.24
C ASP A 90 16.92 15.82 -1.49
N GLU A 91 16.49 17.09 -1.38
CA GLU A 91 15.70 17.79 -2.40
C GLU A 91 16.44 18.06 -3.73
N GLN A 92 17.76 17.90 -3.74
CA GLN A 92 18.63 18.15 -4.91
C GLN A 92 18.98 16.87 -5.67
N THR A 93 18.60 15.70 -5.16
CA THR A 93 18.98 14.42 -5.76
C THR A 93 17.85 13.94 -6.72
N PRO A 94 18.15 13.51 -7.96
CA PRO A 94 17.12 13.13 -8.96
C PRO A 94 16.34 11.87 -8.60
N CYS A 95 15.00 11.93 -8.58
CA CYS A 95 14.04 10.94 -8.02
C CYS A 95 13.75 11.16 -6.51
N SER A 96 12.92 10.33 -5.87
CA SER A 96 12.65 10.41 -4.42
C SER A 96 13.24 9.22 -3.67
N ARG A 97 13.62 9.41 -2.41
CA ARG A 97 13.91 8.29 -1.48
C ARG A 97 12.63 7.48 -1.30
N LYS A 98 12.74 6.15 -1.38
CA LYS A 98 11.60 5.22 -1.34
C LYS A 98 11.75 4.23 -0.19
N ILE A 99 10.81 4.28 0.74
CA ILE A 99 10.69 3.30 1.82
C ILE A 99 9.64 2.26 1.44
N LYS A 100 9.94 0.98 1.69
CA LYS A 100 9.00 -0.14 1.57
C LYS A 100 8.66 -0.67 2.97
N PHE A 101 7.41 -0.57 3.36
CA PHE A 101 6.88 -1.14 4.60
C PHE A 101 5.94 -2.30 4.28
N VAL A 102 6.29 -3.52 4.70
CA VAL A 102 5.45 -4.70 4.47
C VAL A 102 4.30 -4.71 5.48
N ILE A 103 3.06 -4.74 4.98
CA ILE A 103 1.87 -4.78 5.83
C ILE A 103 1.61 -6.24 6.22
N PRO A 104 1.54 -6.59 7.53
CA PRO A 104 1.32 -7.98 7.92
C PRO A 104 -0.04 -8.49 7.44
N LYS A 105 -0.08 -9.67 6.80
CA LYS A 105 -1.30 -10.27 6.23
C LYS A 105 -2.46 -10.44 7.22
N LYS A 106 -2.18 -10.47 8.54
CA LYS A 106 -3.24 -10.52 9.58
C LYS A 106 -4.16 -9.30 9.58
N TYR A 107 -3.75 -8.18 8.97
CA TYR A 107 -4.55 -6.95 8.85
C TYR A 107 -5.42 -6.92 7.58
N ILE A 108 -5.38 -7.97 6.75
CA ILE A 108 -6.24 -8.05 5.56
C ILE A 108 -7.71 -8.17 6.00
N HIS A 109 -8.56 -7.32 5.43
CA HIS A 109 -9.99 -7.30 5.66
C HIS A 109 -10.79 -7.50 4.36
N GLY A 110 -12.02 -8.00 4.47
CA GLY A 110 -12.90 -8.27 3.32
C GLY A 110 -13.86 -7.13 2.95
N GLY A 111 -13.86 -6.03 3.72
CA GLY A 111 -14.87 -4.97 3.61
C GLY A 111 -14.37 -3.63 4.12
N VAL A 112 -15.14 -2.98 4.99
CA VAL A 112 -14.69 -1.79 5.73
C VAL A 112 -13.84 -2.27 6.91
N PRO A 113 -12.63 -1.71 7.13
CA PRO A 113 -11.77 -2.12 8.24
C PRO A 113 -12.41 -1.77 9.60
N SER A 114 -12.37 -2.71 10.54
CA SER A 114 -12.61 -2.42 11.97
C SER A 114 -11.38 -1.75 12.61
N ASP A 115 -11.55 -1.16 13.80
CA ASP A 115 -10.49 -0.39 14.47
C ASP A 115 -9.19 -1.17 14.68
N ASP A 116 -9.29 -2.48 14.95
CA ASP A 116 -8.15 -3.39 15.14
C ASP A 116 -7.49 -3.85 13.84
N GLN A 117 -8.13 -3.61 12.69
CA GLN A 117 -7.61 -3.92 11.36
C GLN A 117 -6.81 -2.77 10.75
N TRP A 118 -6.78 -1.60 11.40
CA TRP A 118 -5.89 -0.52 11.02
C TRP A 118 -4.45 -0.80 11.45
N VAL A 119 -3.52 -0.68 10.50
CA VAL A 119 -2.09 -0.59 10.82
C VAL A 119 -1.76 0.86 11.11
N ASP A 120 -1.57 1.19 12.38
CA ASP A 120 -1.03 2.48 12.80
C ASP A 120 0.49 2.39 12.90
N ILE A 121 1.21 3.04 11.98
CA ILE A 121 2.68 3.06 11.99
C ILE A 121 3.25 4.12 12.95
N GLY A 122 2.39 4.87 13.65
CA GLY A 122 2.76 5.94 14.55
C GLY A 122 3.37 7.13 13.84
N VAL A 123 4.41 7.71 14.46
CA VAL A 123 5.17 8.85 13.91
C VAL A 123 6.48 8.35 13.33
N LEU A 124 6.68 8.50 12.02
CA LEU A 124 7.90 8.13 11.33
C LEU A 124 8.70 9.38 10.93
N ASN A 125 9.93 9.50 11.41
CA ASN A 125 10.83 10.60 11.02
C ASN A 125 11.72 10.17 9.86
N LEU A 126 11.48 10.78 8.69
CA LEU A 126 12.12 10.51 7.41
C LEU A 126 13.52 11.13 7.27
N GLU A 127 13.99 11.87 8.28
CA GLU A 127 15.39 12.36 8.33
C GLU A 127 16.37 11.20 8.56
N GLY A 128 15.93 10.11 9.20
CA GLY A 128 16.71 8.88 9.34
C GLY A 128 16.83 8.10 8.03
N SER A 129 17.87 7.26 7.95
CA SER A 129 18.04 6.29 6.86
C SER A 129 17.48 4.93 7.26
N PHE A 130 16.91 4.19 6.29
CA PHE A 130 16.41 2.83 6.49
C PHE A 130 17.24 1.85 5.64
N ASP A 131 17.61 0.69 6.20
CA ASP A 131 18.58 -0.24 5.58
C ASP A 131 18.26 -0.66 4.14
N ASN A 132 16.97 -0.79 3.80
CA ASN A 132 16.49 -1.18 2.46
C ASN A 132 15.78 -0.03 1.73
N GLU A 133 16.12 1.21 2.06
CA GLU A 133 15.63 2.37 1.35
C GLU A 133 16.20 2.43 -0.08
N GLY A 134 15.31 2.59 -1.05
CA GLY A 134 15.67 2.72 -2.46
C GLY A 134 15.48 4.14 -2.98
N ARG A 135 15.55 4.28 -4.30
CA ARG A 135 15.24 5.53 -5.00
C ARG A 135 14.37 5.24 -6.21
N GLU A 136 13.33 6.03 -6.42
CA GLU A 136 12.41 5.86 -7.55
C GLU A 136 11.89 7.19 -8.07
N CYS A 137 11.94 7.36 -9.39
CA CYS A 137 11.33 8.49 -10.07
C CYS A 137 9.84 8.19 -10.28
N VAL A 138 9.05 8.44 -9.22
CA VAL A 138 7.61 8.24 -9.28
C VAL A 138 6.98 9.37 -10.09
N LYS A 139 6.15 9.02 -11.08
CA LYS A 139 5.32 10.01 -11.76
C LYS A 139 4.12 10.33 -10.89
N ASP A 140 3.70 11.59 -10.93
CA ASP A 140 2.42 12.03 -10.39
C ASP A 140 1.26 11.66 -11.30
#